data_AF-A0A7J9HW49-F1
#
_entry.id   AF-A0A7J9HW49-F1
#
_cell.length_a   1.000
_cell.length_b   1.000
_cell.length_c   1.000
_cell.angle_alpha   90.00
_cell.angle_beta   90.00
_cell.angle_gamma   90.00
#
_symmetry.space_group_name_H-M   'P 1'
#
loop_
_entity.id
_entity.type
_entity.pdbx_description
1 polymer ?
#
loop_
_entity_poly.entity_id
_entity_poly.type
_entity_poly.pdbx_seq_one_letter_code
_entity_poly.pdbx_strand_id
1 'polypeptide(L)'
;MFLEAAARYIRAKHVHSILMLPDGDLDHNNILSNFPLLQHQWQIVESFKAQISQRSRERLLDRGLSVAAYADALAAVAVTDDLDPERVLGLFLEARKNWILHTLTASAGNGNATSSVAISAFCDVLNIIQVTIGQVGELFLHVMNDMPLFYKVILDSPPASQLFGGIPNPDEEVRLWKSFRDKLESVTVMLHKTFISSTCWRWVRDCGAQIISKINGRYLIDTIPSGQELRTAEKLIRLTMESKEVLQESLEWLKSVFGSDIELPWNRIRELVLEGDLDLWNEIFEDAFVRRMKMIIDSGFEDLTRAVNVSDAIHTIVVTSGEKMDFETYLIRPSTGGGVWFAEPNNLKKLGPLLGNRALPEEDNLQSCLNAYFGPEVSQIRDQVDSCCQRVLEDLLSFLESTNASVRLKDLVPYLQNKCYDCVSAILKELQTELDNLYTAIGSEHKESDSVPPPLIVERSLFIGRLLFAFENYSKHIALILGSPRFWVKYTAPAIFEKLPSSLWQSKAVNGSPFSDSLGRQILTSSERQSSSATAALLGANESASPKLYDLCKIMRELCVRAYSLWISWLSDELSVILSRELGQDDGLSATTPLR
;
A
#
# COMPACT_ATOMS: atom_id res chain seq x y z
N MET A 1 -27.62 19.57 -31.72
CA MET A 1 -27.38 19.38 -33.17
C MET A 1 -27.64 17.93 -33.57
N PHE A 2 -27.26 16.95 -32.74
CA PHE A 2 -27.47 15.53 -33.05
C PHE A 2 -28.93 15.12 -32.96
N LEU A 3 -29.67 15.58 -31.94
CA LEU A 3 -31.09 15.24 -31.79
C LEU A 3 -31.90 15.77 -32.97
N GLU A 4 -31.58 16.98 -33.42
CA GLU A 4 -32.21 17.59 -34.59
C GLU A 4 -31.94 16.78 -35.88
N ALA A 5 -30.74 16.20 -36.02
CA ALA A 5 -30.41 15.31 -37.12
C ALA A 5 -31.20 13.99 -37.05
N ALA A 6 -31.32 13.39 -35.86
CA ALA A 6 -32.16 12.22 -35.62
C ALA A 6 -33.64 12.51 -35.95
N ALA A 7 -34.17 13.66 -35.51
CA ALA A 7 -35.53 14.09 -35.81
C ALA A 7 -35.76 14.32 -37.32
N ARG A 8 -34.78 14.86 -38.05
CA ARG A 8 -34.85 14.98 -39.53
C ARG A 8 -34.88 13.60 -40.19
N TYR A 9 -34.05 12.68 -39.74
CA TYR A 9 -34.03 11.30 -40.24
C TYR A 9 -35.38 10.60 -40.04
N ILE A 10 -35.96 10.67 -38.84
CA ILE A 10 -37.28 10.08 -38.55
C ILE A 10 -38.38 10.70 -39.41
N ARG A 11 -38.39 12.03 -39.59
CA ARG A 11 -39.35 12.68 -40.49
C ARG A 11 -39.21 12.21 -41.94
N ALA A 12 -37.98 12.13 -42.46
CA ALA A 12 -37.71 11.61 -43.78
C ALA A 12 -38.20 10.16 -43.93
N LYS A 13 -38.02 9.33 -42.89
CA LYS A 13 -38.53 7.96 -42.82
C LYS A 13 -40.04 7.87 -42.90
N HIS A 14 -40.77 8.73 -42.17
CA HIS A 14 -42.23 8.75 -42.24
C HIS A 14 -42.72 9.17 -43.62
N VAL A 15 -42.15 10.23 -44.20
CA VAL A 15 -42.50 10.69 -45.56
C VAL A 15 -42.22 9.60 -46.59
N HIS A 16 -41.05 8.98 -46.54
CA HIS A 16 -40.72 7.86 -47.42
C HIS A 16 -41.68 6.68 -47.22
N SER A 17 -42.04 6.35 -45.98
CA SER A 17 -43.03 5.30 -45.70
C SER A 17 -44.38 5.62 -46.34
N ILE A 18 -44.87 6.85 -46.26
CA ILE A 18 -46.13 7.28 -46.89
C ILE A 18 -46.04 7.09 -48.41
N LEU A 19 -44.95 7.55 -49.04
CA LEU A 19 -44.75 7.43 -50.49
C LEU A 19 -44.65 5.98 -50.99
N MET A 20 -44.31 5.04 -50.11
CA MET A 20 -44.11 3.63 -50.45
C MET A 20 -45.26 2.72 -49.98
N LEU A 21 -46.24 3.24 -49.23
CA LEU A 21 -47.40 2.48 -48.78
C LEU A 21 -48.36 2.20 -49.96
N PRO A 22 -48.82 0.95 -50.16
CA PRO A 22 -49.68 0.56 -51.28
C PRO A 22 -51.16 0.97 -51.12
N ASP A 23 -51.53 1.66 -50.03
CA ASP A 23 -52.92 1.84 -49.58
C ASP A 23 -53.46 3.28 -49.80
N GLY A 24 -52.71 4.13 -50.51
CA GLY A 24 -53.16 5.46 -50.94
C GLY A 24 -53.56 5.49 -52.41
N ASP A 25 -54.36 6.49 -52.82
CA ASP A 25 -54.77 6.80 -54.22
C ASP A 25 -53.59 7.02 -55.21
N LEU A 26 -52.35 6.80 -54.78
CA LEU A 26 -51.12 7.01 -55.55
C LEU A 26 -50.54 5.65 -55.97
N ASP A 27 -50.64 5.34 -57.26
CA ASP A 27 -50.00 4.16 -57.86
C ASP A 27 -48.47 4.21 -57.64
N HIS A 28 -47.94 3.27 -56.88
CA HIS A 28 -46.51 3.16 -56.54
C HIS A 28 -45.61 3.20 -57.79
N ASN A 29 -46.08 2.60 -58.89
CA ASN A 29 -45.37 2.61 -60.17
C ASN A 29 -45.29 4.02 -60.77
N ASN A 30 -46.29 4.87 -60.52
CA ASN A 30 -46.33 6.26 -60.98
C ASN A 30 -45.37 7.15 -60.18
N ILE A 31 -45.24 6.94 -58.87
CA ILE A 31 -44.26 7.66 -58.05
C ILE A 31 -42.82 7.32 -58.48
N LEU A 32 -42.52 6.03 -58.64
CA LEU A 32 -41.18 5.59 -59.06
C LEU A 32 -40.85 6.00 -60.51
N SER A 33 -41.84 6.10 -61.40
CA SER A 33 -41.62 6.65 -62.75
C SER A 33 -41.35 8.15 -62.74
N ASN A 34 -41.99 8.90 -61.84
CA ASN A 34 -41.78 10.35 -61.70
C ASN A 34 -40.53 10.71 -60.89
N PHE A 35 -40.13 9.84 -59.96
CA PHE A 35 -38.98 10.00 -59.07
C PHE A 35 -38.08 8.75 -59.09
N PRO A 36 -37.42 8.44 -60.22
CA PRO A 36 -36.65 7.20 -60.40
C PRO A 36 -35.44 7.06 -59.45
N LEU A 37 -34.96 8.17 -58.90
CA LEU A 37 -33.84 8.19 -57.95
C LEU A 37 -34.28 8.03 -56.48
N LEU A 38 -35.58 8.01 -56.19
CA LEU A 38 -36.09 8.02 -54.81
C LEU A 38 -35.56 6.84 -53.98
N GLN A 39 -35.50 5.65 -54.57
CA GLN A 39 -34.98 4.46 -53.90
C GLN A 39 -33.48 4.55 -53.62
N HIS A 40 -32.70 5.06 -54.58
CA HIS A 40 -31.25 5.28 -54.41
C HIS A 40 -30.97 6.38 -53.37
N GLN A 41 -31.74 7.47 -53.39
CA GLN A 41 -31.64 8.56 -52.41
C GLN A 41 -32.03 8.08 -51.00
N TRP A 42 -33.04 7.21 -50.90
CA TRP A 42 -33.42 6.60 -49.62
C TRP A 42 -32.31 5.74 -49.04
N GLN A 43 -31.58 4.96 -49.85
CA GLN A 43 -30.42 4.21 -49.37
C GLN A 43 -29.34 5.11 -48.75
N ILE A 44 -29.12 6.31 -49.30
CA ILE A 44 -28.22 7.30 -48.71
C ILE A 44 -28.79 7.82 -47.39
N VAL A 45 -30.08 8.16 -47.33
CA VAL A 45 -30.74 8.64 -46.10
C VAL A 45 -30.71 7.58 -45.00
N GLU A 46 -30.94 6.32 -45.32
CA GLU A 46 -30.85 5.19 -44.38
C GLU A 46 -29.43 5.07 -43.81
N SER A 47 -28.39 5.33 -44.61
CA SER A 47 -27.01 5.34 -44.12
C SER A 47 -26.76 6.41 -43.05
N PHE A 48 -27.52 7.52 -43.05
CA PHE A 48 -27.40 8.55 -42.02
C PHE A 48 -27.85 8.06 -40.65
N LYS A 49 -28.73 7.06 -40.56
CA LYS A 49 -29.08 6.43 -39.28
C LYS A 49 -27.82 5.97 -38.54
N ALA A 50 -27.00 5.16 -39.23
CA ALA A 50 -25.76 4.63 -38.68
C ALA A 50 -24.75 5.75 -38.36
N GLN A 51 -24.65 6.76 -39.24
CA GLN A 51 -23.74 7.89 -39.01
C GLN A 51 -24.13 8.75 -37.81
N ILE A 52 -25.42 9.09 -37.65
CA ILE A 52 -25.93 9.84 -36.50
C ILE A 52 -25.64 9.04 -35.23
N SER A 53 -26.06 7.78 -35.23
CA SER A 53 -25.87 6.82 -34.13
C SER A 53 -24.39 6.68 -33.71
N GLN A 54 -23.48 6.58 -34.68
CA GLN A 54 -22.03 6.50 -34.45
C GLN A 54 -21.46 7.83 -33.93
N ARG A 55 -21.72 8.95 -34.61
CA ARG A 55 -21.16 10.26 -34.24
C ARG A 55 -21.67 10.73 -32.88
N SER A 56 -22.92 10.42 -32.54
CA SER A 56 -23.47 10.71 -31.22
C SER A 56 -22.80 9.87 -30.12
N ARG A 57 -22.41 8.61 -30.38
CA ARG A 57 -21.61 7.81 -29.43
C ARG A 57 -20.19 8.33 -29.29
N GLU A 58 -19.53 8.67 -30.40
CA GLU A 58 -18.20 9.29 -30.38
C GLU A 58 -18.21 10.58 -29.56
N ARG A 59 -19.29 11.38 -29.68
CA ARG A 59 -19.47 12.60 -28.90
C ARG A 59 -19.47 12.40 -27.39
N LEU A 60 -19.84 11.21 -26.89
CA LEU A 60 -19.82 10.90 -25.46
C LEU A 60 -18.40 10.64 -24.92
N LEU A 61 -17.45 10.39 -25.82
CA LEU A 61 -16.04 10.17 -25.49
C LEU A 61 -15.24 11.49 -25.42
N ASP A 62 -15.78 12.58 -25.96
CA ASP A 62 -15.16 13.90 -25.94
C ASP A 62 -15.08 14.47 -24.51
N ARG A 63 -13.98 15.17 -24.20
CA ARG A 63 -13.75 15.78 -22.88
C ARG A 63 -14.28 17.21 -22.79
N GLY A 64 -14.69 17.62 -21.58
CA GLY A 64 -14.99 19.02 -21.27
C GLY A 64 -16.22 19.60 -21.95
N LEU A 65 -17.17 18.75 -22.36
CA LEU A 65 -18.45 19.21 -22.88
C LEU A 65 -19.40 19.56 -21.76
N SER A 66 -20.31 20.51 -22.04
CA SER A 66 -21.43 20.79 -21.14
C SER A 66 -22.39 19.60 -21.04
N VAL A 67 -23.08 19.51 -19.90
CA VAL A 67 -24.09 18.46 -19.65
C VAL A 67 -25.19 18.45 -20.72
N ALA A 68 -25.58 19.63 -21.23
CA ALA A 68 -26.52 19.78 -22.33
C ALA A 68 -26.04 19.15 -23.65
N ALA A 69 -24.74 19.20 -23.94
CA ALA A 69 -24.19 18.57 -25.14
C ALA A 69 -24.22 17.04 -25.05
N TYR A 70 -24.01 16.48 -23.86
CA TYR A 70 -24.22 15.04 -23.62
C TYR A 70 -25.70 14.67 -23.71
N ALA A 71 -26.60 15.50 -23.19
CA ALA A 71 -28.04 15.28 -23.31
C ALA A 71 -28.50 15.24 -24.79
N ASP A 72 -28.04 16.17 -25.64
CA ASP A 72 -28.34 16.19 -27.09
C ASP A 72 -27.82 14.92 -27.79
N ALA A 73 -26.62 14.47 -27.45
CA ALA A 73 -26.04 13.25 -28.01
C ALA A 73 -26.79 11.98 -27.55
N LEU A 74 -27.07 11.86 -26.25
CA LEU A 74 -27.81 10.73 -25.68
C LEU A 74 -29.24 10.65 -26.22
N ALA A 75 -29.94 11.78 -26.32
CA ALA A 75 -31.28 11.84 -26.89
C ALA A 75 -31.28 11.44 -28.38
N ALA A 76 -30.27 11.86 -29.15
CA ALA A 76 -30.12 11.45 -30.54
C ALA A 76 -29.93 9.94 -30.69
N VAL A 77 -29.08 9.32 -29.85
CA VAL A 77 -28.89 7.85 -29.85
C VAL A 77 -30.18 7.15 -29.44
N ALA A 78 -30.85 7.62 -28.38
CA ALA A 78 -32.10 7.05 -27.90
C ALA A 78 -33.18 7.01 -28.99
N VAL A 79 -33.34 8.12 -29.72
CA VAL A 79 -34.30 8.23 -30.84
C VAL A 79 -33.89 7.40 -32.05
N THR A 80 -32.59 7.39 -32.39
CA THR A 80 -32.12 6.73 -33.62
C THR A 80 -32.10 5.21 -33.49
N ASP A 81 -31.77 4.71 -32.30
CA ASP A 81 -31.59 3.27 -32.02
C ASP A 81 -32.74 2.67 -31.20
N ASP A 82 -33.82 3.42 -30.97
CA ASP A 82 -34.99 3.01 -30.18
C ASP A 82 -34.60 2.47 -28.78
N LEU A 83 -33.74 3.19 -28.06
CA LEU A 83 -33.27 2.79 -26.71
C LEU A 83 -34.15 3.36 -25.60
N ASP A 84 -34.41 2.53 -24.58
CA ASP A 84 -35.02 2.97 -23.33
C ASP A 84 -34.02 3.77 -22.46
N PRO A 85 -34.51 4.59 -21.50
CA PRO A 85 -33.65 5.38 -20.63
C PRO A 85 -32.63 4.57 -19.81
N GLU A 86 -32.93 3.31 -19.48
CA GLU A 86 -32.01 2.42 -18.74
C GLU A 86 -30.77 2.11 -19.58
N ARG A 87 -30.95 1.74 -20.86
CA ARG A 87 -29.86 1.48 -21.79
C ARG A 87 -29.07 2.74 -22.11
N VAL A 88 -29.74 3.90 -22.18
CA VAL A 88 -29.08 5.18 -22.41
C VAL A 88 -28.15 5.55 -21.25
N LEU A 89 -28.60 5.35 -19.99
CA LEU A 89 -27.74 5.53 -18.81
C LEU A 89 -26.54 4.56 -18.86
N GLY A 90 -26.78 3.28 -19.17
CA GLY A 90 -25.70 2.29 -19.31
C GLY A 90 -24.67 2.69 -20.37
N LEU A 91 -25.13 3.20 -21.52
CA LEU A 91 -24.27 3.67 -22.61
C LEU A 91 -23.41 4.86 -22.18
N PHE A 92 -23.97 5.82 -21.43
CA PHE A 92 -23.21 6.94 -20.89
C PHE A 92 -22.10 6.47 -19.92
N LEU A 93 -22.45 5.58 -18.99
CA LEU A 93 -21.51 5.04 -18.01
C LEU A 93 -20.39 4.21 -18.65
N GLU A 94 -20.69 3.40 -19.66
CA GLU A 94 -19.68 2.64 -20.41
C GLU A 94 -18.74 3.55 -21.22
N ALA A 95 -19.24 4.65 -21.80
CA ALA A 95 -18.39 5.65 -22.45
C ALA A 95 -17.39 6.27 -21.45
N ARG A 96 -17.84 6.60 -20.23
CA ARG A 96 -17.00 7.14 -19.15
C ARG A 96 -16.00 6.12 -18.62
N LYS A 97 -16.38 4.85 -18.56
CA LYS A 97 -15.49 3.74 -18.18
C LYS A 97 -14.36 3.55 -19.19
N ASN A 98 -14.65 3.58 -20.49
CA ASN A 98 -13.62 3.53 -21.53
C ASN A 98 -12.64 4.71 -21.42
N TRP A 99 -13.14 5.88 -21.03
CA TRP A 99 -12.29 7.04 -20.79
C TRP A 99 -11.36 6.84 -19.57
N ILE A 100 -11.84 6.26 -18.48
CA ILE A 100 -11.00 5.87 -17.33
C ILE A 100 -9.91 4.90 -17.77
N LEU A 101 -10.26 3.85 -18.52
CA LEU A 101 -9.30 2.87 -19.02
C LEU A 101 -8.21 3.51 -19.89
N HIS A 102 -8.60 4.42 -20.80
CA HIS A 102 -7.65 5.15 -21.63
C HIS A 102 -6.71 6.04 -20.80
N THR A 103 -7.25 6.73 -19.78
CA THR A 103 -6.46 7.59 -18.88
C THR A 103 -5.43 6.76 -18.11
N LEU A 104 -5.84 5.62 -17.56
CA LEU A 104 -4.94 4.72 -16.84
C LEU A 104 -3.89 4.09 -17.77
N THR A 105 -4.28 3.69 -18.98
CA THR A 105 -3.38 3.09 -19.98
C THR A 105 -2.33 4.08 -20.48
N ALA A 106 -2.73 5.34 -20.70
CA ALA A 106 -1.80 6.41 -21.08
C ALA A 106 -0.73 6.64 -20.01
N SER A 107 -1.11 6.62 -18.74
CA SER A 107 -0.20 6.78 -17.60
C SER A 107 0.73 5.57 -17.40
N ALA A 108 0.22 4.36 -17.66
CA ALA A 108 0.99 3.11 -17.55
C ALA A 108 1.89 2.81 -18.76
N GLY A 109 1.61 3.38 -19.93
CA GLY A 109 2.38 3.15 -21.17
C GLY A 109 3.74 3.85 -21.22
N ASN A 110 3.97 4.83 -20.35
CA ASN A 110 5.27 5.48 -20.22
C ASN A 110 6.20 4.58 -19.38
N GLY A 111 7.25 4.01 -20.00
CA GLY A 111 8.16 3.05 -19.37
C GLY A 111 8.86 3.49 -18.07
N ASN A 112 8.72 4.77 -17.69
CA ASN A 112 9.20 5.38 -16.46
C ASN A 112 8.06 6.00 -15.63
N ALA A 113 6.94 5.30 -15.44
CA ALA A 113 5.87 5.79 -14.58
C ALA A 113 6.39 6.04 -13.16
N THR A 114 6.51 7.32 -12.77
CA THR A 114 6.91 7.74 -11.43
C THR A 114 5.71 7.70 -10.48
N SER A 115 5.99 7.67 -9.18
CA SER A 115 4.97 7.82 -8.12
C SER A 115 4.05 9.03 -8.37
N SER A 116 4.59 10.17 -8.82
CA SER A 116 3.81 11.35 -9.16
C SER A 116 2.83 11.14 -10.33
N VAL A 117 3.22 10.38 -11.36
CA VAL A 117 2.37 10.07 -12.52
C VAL A 117 1.25 9.11 -12.12
N ALA A 118 1.53 8.15 -11.23
CA ALA A 118 0.51 7.27 -10.67
C ALA A 118 -0.52 8.06 -9.86
N ILE A 119 -0.06 8.96 -8.99
CA ILE A 119 -0.93 9.81 -8.17
C ILE A 119 -1.78 10.72 -9.06
N SER A 120 -1.20 11.38 -10.06
CA SER A 120 -1.97 12.24 -10.97
C SER A 120 -3.02 11.44 -11.74
N ALA A 121 -2.69 10.23 -12.19
CA ALA A 121 -3.66 9.36 -12.86
C ALA A 121 -4.82 8.96 -11.93
N PHE A 122 -4.56 8.66 -10.66
CA PHE A 122 -5.61 8.38 -9.69
C PHE A 122 -6.51 9.60 -9.43
N CYS A 123 -5.92 10.79 -9.31
CA CYS A 123 -6.65 12.05 -9.19
C CYS A 123 -7.53 12.31 -10.43
N ASP A 124 -6.98 12.14 -11.64
CA ASP A 124 -7.72 12.33 -12.90
C ASP A 124 -8.90 11.36 -13.01
N VAL A 125 -8.70 10.09 -12.68
CA VAL A 125 -9.77 9.09 -12.69
C VAL A 125 -10.84 9.41 -11.65
N LEU A 126 -10.45 9.84 -10.46
CA LEU A 126 -11.39 10.25 -9.42
C LEU A 126 -12.24 11.44 -9.90
N ASN A 127 -11.62 12.42 -10.56
CA ASN A 127 -12.33 13.55 -11.17
C ASN A 127 -13.37 13.07 -12.19
N ILE A 128 -13.00 12.13 -13.07
CA ILE A 128 -13.92 11.53 -14.04
C ILE A 128 -15.10 10.87 -13.32
N ILE A 129 -14.85 10.12 -12.24
CA ILE A 129 -15.90 9.46 -11.44
C ILE A 129 -16.85 10.51 -10.85
N GLN A 130 -16.32 11.51 -10.15
CA GLN A 130 -17.13 12.52 -9.47
C GLN A 130 -18.00 13.33 -10.44
N VAL A 131 -17.39 13.81 -11.53
CA VAL A 131 -18.09 14.54 -12.59
C VAL A 131 -19.16 13.65 -13.25
N THR A 132 -18.85 12.38 -13.51
CA THR A 132 -19.81 11.46 -14.13
C THR A 132 -21.03 11.26 -13.23
N ILE A 133 -20.85 11.03 -11.92
CA ILE A 133 -21.98 10.86 -11.00
C ILE A 133 -22.82 12.14 -10.89
N GLY A 134 -22.17 13.31 -10.83
CA GLY A 134 -22.87 14.60 -10.86
C GLY A 134 -23.72 14.76 -12.12
N GLN A 135 -23.12 14.47 -13.28
CA GLN A 135 -23.80 14.53 -14.59
C GLN A 135 -24.94 13.51 -14.71
N VAL A 136 -24.81 12.30 -14.14
CA VAL A 136 -25.93 11.34 -14.08
C VAL A 136 -27.09 11.93 -13.27
N GLY A 137 -26.80 12.61 -12.16
CA GLY A 137 -27.78 13.35 -11.38
C GLY A 137 -28.51 14.39 -12.25
N GLU A 138 -27.78 15.25 -12.94
CA GLU A 138 -28.36 16.28 -13.80
C GLU A 138 -29.16 15.73 -14.99
N LEU A 139 -28.68 14.66 -15.60
CA LEU A 139 -29.28 14.08 -16.80
C LEU A 139 -30.52 13.26 -16.48
N PHE A 140 -30.52 12.46 -15.42
CA PHE A 140 -31.52 11.41 -15.20
C PHE A 140 -32.28 11.50 -13.89
N LEU A 141 -31.74 12.14 -12.85
CA LEU A 141 -32.38 12.14 -11.54
C LEU A 141 -33.48 13.20 -11.46
N HIS A 142 -34.69 12.76 -11.17
CA HIS A 142 -35.80 13.66 -10.88
C HIS A 142 -35.66 14.21 -9.46
N VAL A 143 -35.54 15.53 -9.34
CA VAL A 143 -35.37 16.21 -8.06
C VAL A 143 -36.41 17.33 -7.95
N MET A 144 -37.09 17.39 -6.81
CA MET A 144 -38.23 18.28 -6.57
C MET A 144 -39.34 18.10 -7.62
N ASN A 145 -39.59 19.10 -8.47
CA ASN A 145 -40.60 19.11 -9.54
C ASN A 145 -39.96 19.35 -10.92
N ASP A 146 -38.64 19.43 -11.02
CA ASP A 146 -37.98 19.75 -12.28
C ASP A 146 -37.67 18.48 -13.08
N MET A 147 -37.93 18.53 -14.38
CA MET A 147 -37.69 17.39 -15.26
C MET A 147 -36.18 17.26 -15.51
N PRO A 148 -35.59 16.05 -15.45
CA PRO A 148 -34.16 15.89 -15.68
C PRO A 148 -33.78 16.24 -17.12
N LEU A 149 -32.54 16.67 -17.33
CA LEU A 149 -32.14 17.30 -18.59
C LEU A 149 -32.29 16.39 -19.82
N PHE A 150 -32.04 15.08 -19.67
CA PHE A 150 -32.23 14.12 -20.75
C PHE A 150 -33.70 14.09 -21.23
N TYR A 151 -34.65 14.02 -20.29
CA TYR A 151 -36.08 13.98 -20.60
C TYR A 151 -36.56 15.31 -21.19
N LYS A 152 -36.07 16.43 -20.67
CA LYS A 152 -36.33 17.75 -21.28
C LYS A 152 -35.88 17.78 -22.73
N VAL A 153 -34.65 17.37 -23.01
CA VAL A 153 -34.07 17.45 -24.36
C VAL A 153 -34.75 16.49 -25.33
N ILE A 154 -35.02 15.24 -24.94
CA ILE A 154 -35.62 14.24 -25.85
C ILE A 154 -37.11 14.51 -26.14
N LEU A 155 -37.85 15.08 -25.18
CA LEU A 155 -39.26 15.38 -25.32
C LEU A 155 -39.52 16.80 -25.87
N ASP A 156 -38.51 17.67 -25.83
CA ASP A 156 -38.58 18.97 -26.46
C ASP A 156 -38.60 18.81 -27.99
N SER A 157 -39.61 19.41 -28.61
CA SER A 157 -39.74 19.36 -30.06
C SER A 157 -40.48 20.58 -30.57
N PRO A 158 -40.08 21.09 -31.75
CA PRO A 158 -40.82 22.14 -32.41
C PRO A 158 -42.25 21.68 -32.74
N PRO A 159 -43.23 22.61 -32.77
CA PRO A 159 -44.57 22.33 -33.27
C PRO A 159 -44.54 21.67 -34.65
N ALA A 160 -45.41 20.69 -34.90
CA ALA A 160 -45.47 19.98 -36.18
C ALA A 160 -45.69 20.94 -37.39
N SER A 161 -46.37 22.06 -37.17
CA SER A 161 -46.55 23.12 -38.18
C SER A 161 -45.23 23.76 -38.62
N GLN A 162 -44.24 23.86 -37.74
CA GLN A 162 -42.89 24.34 -38.09
C GLN A 162 -42.07 23.27 -38.80
N LEU A 163 -42.30 22.00 -38.47
CA LEU A 163 -41.57 20.87 -39.04
C LEU A 163 -42.00 20.51 -40.46
N PHE A 164 -43.26 20.78 -40.82
CA PHE A 164 -43.86 20.43 -42.12
C PHE A 164 -44.45 21.61 -42.88
N GLY A 165 -44.20 22.86 -42.46
CA GLY A 165 -44.84 24.07 -43.02
C GLY A 165 -44.60 24.37 -44.51
N GLY A 166 -43.78 23.56 -45.21
CA GLY A 166 -43.55 23.65 -46.65
C GLY A 166 -44.23 22.56 -47.49
N ILE A 167 -44.96 21.63 -46.87
CA ILE A 167 -45.64 20.51 -47.54
C ILE A 167 -47.13 20.86 -47.74
N PRO A 168 -47.69 20.75 -48.95
CA PRO A 168 -49.14 20.89 -49.16
C PRO A 168 -49.92 19.78 -48.46
N ASN A 169 -50.92 20.12 -47.64
CA ASN A 169 -51.77 19.19 -46.88
C ASN A 169 -51.00 18.13 -46.04
N PRO A 170 -50.21 18.53 -45.03
CA PRO A 170 -49.32 17.63 -44.28
C PRO A 170 -50.05 16.79 -43.21
N ASP A 171 -51.34 16.52 -43.37
CA ASP A 171 -52.18 15.93 -42.32
C ASP A 171 -51.69 14.54 -41.90
N GLU A 172 -51.22 13.74 -42.88
CA GLU A 172 -50.75 12.39 -42.66
C GLU A 172 -49.34 12.36 -42.05
N GLU A 173 -48.43 13.24 -42.49
CA GLU A 173 -47.10 13.41 -41.90
C GLU A 173 -47.21 13.90 -40.45
N VAL A 174 -48.10 14.85 -40.18
CA VAL A 174 -48.38 15.35 -38.84
C VAL A 174 -48.96 14.22 -37.97
N ARG A 175 -49.84 13.37 -38.51
CA ARG A 175 -50.40 12.20 -37.80
C ARG A 175 -49.31 11.20 -37.43
N LEU A 176 -48.44 10.82 -38.37
CA LEU A 176 -47.33 9.90 -38.10
C LEU A 176 -46.31 10.49 -37.13
N TRP A 177 -46.02 11.79 -37.23
CA TRP A 177 -45.14 12.47 -36.28
C TRP A 177 -45.71 12.48 -34.86
N LYS A 178 -47.01 12.76 -34.70
CA LYS A 178 -47.70 12.67 -33.40
C LYS A 178 -47.66 11.25 -32.85
N SER A 179 -47.98 10.24 -33.66
CA SER A 179 -47.93 8.85 -33.23
C SER A 179 -46.52 8.42 -32.80
N PHE A 180 -45.48 8.85 -33.50
CA PHE A 180 -44.09 8.63 -33.09
C PHE A 180 -43.77 9.33 -31.76
N ARG A 181 -44.27 10.55 -31.55
CA ARG A 181 -44.10 11.29 -30.30
C ARG A 181 -44.80 10.62 -29.13
N ASP A 182 -46.04 10.17 -29.32
CA ASP A 182 -46.78 9.42 -28.30
C ASP A 182 -46.05 8.12 -27.94
N LYS A 183 -45.50 7.42 -28.95
CA LYS A 183 -44.66 6.24 -28.73
C LYS A 183 -43.39 6.60 -27.96
N LEU A 184 -42.69 7.65 -28.34
CA LEU A 184 -41.45 8.09 -27.67
C LEU A 184 -41.73 8.45 -26.20
N GLU A 185 -42.81 9.18 -25.93
CA GLU A 185 -43.25 9.51 -24.57
C GLU A 185 -43.62 8.25 -23.77
N SER A 186 -44.29 7.27 -24.38
CA SER A 186 -44.63 6.02 -23.71
C SER A 186 -43.41 5.17 -23.32
N VAL A 187 -42.32 5.25 -24.08
CA VAL A 187 -41.07 4.50 -23.83
C VAL A 187 -40.13 5.27 -22.92
N THR A 188 -40.16 6.60 -22.95
CA THR A 188 -39.26 7.48 -22.19
C THR A 188 -39.79 7.70 -20.77
N VAL A 189 -39.91 6.60 -20.01
CA VAL A 189 -40.34 6.62 -18.61
C VAL A 189 -39.17 7.06 -17.71
N MET A 190 -39.45 7.93 -16.74
CA MET A 190 -38.43 8.39 -15.81
C MET A 190 -37.87 7.25 -14.96
N LEU A 191 -36.54 7.17 -14.90
CA LEU A 191 -35.82 6.20 -14.09
C LEU A 191 -36.10 6.42 -12.60
N HIS A 192 -36.36 5.33 -11.89
CA HIS A 192 -36.51 5.37 -10.45
C HIS A 192 -35.16 5.67 -9.77
N LYS A 193 -35.18 6.48 -8.71
CA LYS A 193 -33.98 6.90 -7.98
C LYS A 193 -33.11 5.72 -7.50
N THR A 194 -33.73 4.66 -6.98
CA THR A 194 -33.01 3.46 -6.51
C THR A 194 -32.31 2.71 -7.64
N PHE A 195 -32.88 2.70 -8.86
CA PHE A 195 -32.24 2.11 -10.03
C PHE A 195 -30.97 2.89 -10.41
N ILE A 196 -31.07 4.23 -10.46
CA ILE A 196 -29.93 5.12 -10.71
C ILE A 196 -28.83 4.88 -9.67
N SER A 197 -29.19 4.93 -8.38
CA SER A 197 -28.26 4.70 -7.27
C SER A 197 -27.54 3.35 -7.41
N SER A 198 -28.29 2.25 -7.58
CA SER A 198 -27.71 0.90 -7.70
C SER A 198 -26.81 0.73 -8.94
N THR A 199 -27.15 1.41 -10.03
CA THR A 199 -26.37 1.36 -11.29
C THR A 199 -25.09 2.17 -11.17
N CYS A 200 -25.17 3.37 -10.62
CA CYS A 200 -24.01 4.19 -10.27
C CYS A 200 -23.09 3.46 -9.30
N TRP A 201 -23.64 2.77 -8.29
CA TRP A 201 -22.88 1.96 -7.34
C TRP A 201 -22.06 0.87 -8.02
N ARG A 202 -22.72 0.08 -8.87
CA ARG A 202 -22.05 -0.98 -9.61
C ARG A 202 -20.94 -0.41 -10.49
N TRP A 203 -21.22 0.69 -11.18
CA TRP A 203 -20.25 1.36 -12.03
C TRP A 203 -19.03 1.89 -11.26
N VAL A 204 -19.22 2.53 -10.10
CA VAL A 204 -18.11 3.01 -9.25
C VAL A 204 -17.22 1.85 -8.81
N ARG A 205 -17.80 0.71 -8.40
CA ARG A 205 -17.04 -0.49 -8.03
C ARG A 205 -16.28 -1.09 -9.21
N ASP A 206 -16.90 -1.15 -10.38
CA ASP A 206 -16.26 -1.63 -11.61
C ASP A 206 -15.09 -0.71 -12.03
N CYS A 207 -15.22 0.60 -11.83
CA CYS A 207 -14.14 1.56 -12.02
C CYS A 207 -13.02 1.37 -10.99
N GLY A 208 -13.36 1.15 -9.72
CA GLY A 208 -12.39 0.84 -8.66
C GLY A 208 -11.57 -0.42 -8.97
N ALA A 209 -12.24 -1.47 -9.44
CA ALA A 209 -11.57 -2.70 -9.87
C ALA A 209 -10.59 -2.44 -11.03
N GLN A 210 -10.91 -1.56 -11.98
CA GLN A 210 -10.02 -1.18 -13.08
C GLN A 210 -8.81 -0.37 -12.62
N ILE A 211 -9.00 0.58 -11.68
CA ILE A 211 -7.91 1.39 -11.11
C ILE A 211 -6.84 0.51 -10.46
N ILE A 212 -7.27 -0.56 -9.77
CA ILE A 212 -6.41 -1.50 -9.06
C ILE A 212 -5.99 -2.69 -9.96
N SER A 213 -6.47 -2.76 -11.20
CA SER A 213 -6.13 -3.86 -12.10
C SER A 213 -4.72 -3.74 -12.67
N LYS A 214 -4.19 -4.85 -13.20
CA LYS A 214 -2.92 -4.83 -13.93
C LYS A 214 -3.13 -4.17 -15.29
N ILE A 215 -2.33 -3.15 -15.57
CA ILE A 215 -2.31 -2.47 -16.86
C ILE A 215 -0.93 -2.72 -17.47
N ASN A 216 -0.90 -3.31 -18.67
CA ASN A 216 0.34 -3.76 -19.30
C ASN A 216 1.20 -4.67 -18.40
N GLY A 217 0.54 -5.49 -17.55
CA GLY A 217 1.19 -6.45 -16.64
C GLY A 217 1.68 -5.88 -15.31
N ARG A 218 1.53 -4.58 -15.05
CA ARG A 218 1.97 -3.92 -13.79
C ARG A 218 0.79 -3.25 -13.09
N TYR A 219 0.83 -3.16 -11.76
CA TYR A 219 -0.11 -2.33 -11.01
C TYR A 219 0.44 -0.91 -10.94
N LEU A 220 -0.41 0.09 -11.19
CA LEU A 220 0.05 1.49 -11.15
C LEU A 220 0.49 1.91 -9.74
N ILE A 221 -0.14 1.33 -8.70
CA ILE A 221 0.24 1.57 -7.30
C ILE A 221 1.64 1.04 -6.95
N ASP A 222 2.19 0.10 -7.73
CA ASP A 222 3.52 -0.46 -7.46
C ASP A 222 4.66 0.54 -7.69
N THR A 223 4.40 1.66 -8.35
CA THR A 223 5.39 2.72 -8.54
C THR A 223 5.64 3.53 -7.26
N ILE A 224 4.81 3.37 -6.22
CA ILE A 224 4.94 4.06 -4.94
C ILE A 224 5.83 3.20 -4.02
N PRO A 225 7.07 3.61 -3.70
CA PRO A 225 8.07 2.76 -3.07
C PRO A 225 8.01 2.74 -1.53
N SER A 226 7.46 3.77 -0.88
CA SER A 226 7.57 3.96 0.57
C SER A 226 6.23 4.29 1.24
N GLY A 227 6.17 4.11 2.55
CA GLY A 227 4.99 4.45 3.35
C GLY A 227 4.71 5.95 3.37
N GLN A 228 5.76 6.77 3.35
CA GLN A 228 5.65 8.22 3.31
C GLN A 228 5.07 8.72 1.98
N GLU A 229 5.45 8.08 0.86
CA GLU A 229 4.85 8.39 -0.43
C GLU A 229 3.41 7.89 -0.53
N LEU A 230 3.08 6.73 0.05
CA LEU A 230 1.68 6.27 0.17
C LEU A 230 0.81 7.27 0.94
N ARG A 231 1.33 7.81 2.04
CA ARG A 231 0.65 8.85 2.81
C ARG A 231 0.46 10.12 1.98
N THR A 232 1.49 10.54 1.25
CA THR A 232 1.42 11.73 0.39
C THR A 232 0.40 11.54 -0.74
N ALA A 233 0.39 10.35 -1.36
CA ALA A 233 -0.58 9.95 -2.35
C ALA A 233 -2.01 9.99 -1.79
N GLU A 234 -2.25 9.38 -0.61
CA GLU A 234 -3.55 9.44 0.06
C GLU A 234 -3.99 10.89 0.31
N LYS A 235 -3.10 11.73 0.85
CA LYS A 235 -3.42 13.13 1.13
C LYS A 235 -3.81 13.89 -0.14
N LEU A 236 -3.08 13.70 -1.24
CA LEU A 236 -3.36 14.36 -2.52
C LEU A 236 -4.69 13.87 -3.13
N ILE A 237 -4.92 12.56 -3.13
CA ILE A 237 -6.16 11.97 -3.66
C ILE A 237 -7.38 12.42 -2.85
N ARG A 238 -7.28 12.46 -1.51
CA ARG A 238 -8.36 12.99 -0.65
C ARG A 238 -8.61 14.48 -0.87
N LEU A 239 -7.55 15.28 -1.02
CA LEU A 239 -7.68 16.69 -1.36
C LEU A 239 -8.42 16.87 -2.69
N THR A 240 -8.10 16.05 -3.70
CA THR A 240 -8.81 16.03 -4.98
C THR A 240 -10.28 15.63 -4.79
N MET A 241 -10.57 14.62 -3.98
CA MET A 241 -11.94 14.17 -3.69
C MET A 241 -12.80 15.27 -3.07
N GLU A 242 -12.22 16.10 -2.22
CA GLU A 242 -12.92 17.19 -1.53
C GLU A 242 -12.89 18.50 -2.32
N SER A 243 -12.19 18.53 -3.46
CA SER A 243 -12.05 19.75 -4.26
C SER A 243 -13.37 20.20 -4.87
N LYS A 244 -13.70 21.47 -4.64
CA LYS A 244 -14.87 22.13 -5.23
C LYS A 244 -14.70 22.40 -6.72
N GLU A 245 -13.46 22.62 -7.18
CA GLU A 245 -13.14 23.00 -8.56
C GLU A 245 -13.55 21.92 -9.57
N VAL A 246 -13.44 20.65 -9.16
CA VAL A 246 -13.78 19.48 -10.00
C VAL A 246 -15.27 19.46 -10.36
N LEU A 247 -16.13 19.96 -9.47
CA LEU A 247 -17.59 19.91 -9.59
C LEU A 247 -18.20 21.28 -9.88
N GLN A 248 -17.40 22.20 -10.44
CA GLN A 248 -17.84 23.57 -10.70
C GLN A 248 -19.04 23.64 -11.65
N GLU A 249 -19.10 22.78 -12.68
CA GLU A 249 -20.23 22.74 -13.64
C GLU A 249 -21.54 22.30 -12.98
N SER A 250 -21.48 21.32 -12.07
CA SER A 250 -22.64 20.81 -11.35
C SER A 250 -23.09 21.71 -10.19
N LEU A 251 -22.31 22.75 -9.86
CA LEU A 251 -22.59 23.62 -8.71
C LEU A 251 -23.89 24.40 -8.88
N GLU A 252 -24.17 24.90 -10.08
CA GLU A 252 -25.40 25.63 -10.43
C GLU A 252 -26.63 24.74 -10.23
N TRP A 253 -26.57 23.51 -10.73
CA TRP A 253 -27.63 22.51 -10.55
C TRP A 253 -27.85 22.19 -9.06
N LEU A 254 -26.77 21.91 -8.32
CA LEU A 254 -26.89 21.60 -6.90
C LEU A 254 -27.43 22.79 -6.10
N LYS A 255 -27.03 24.03 -6.42
CA LYS A 255 -27.61 25.25 -5.81
C LYS A 255 -29.10 25.36 -6.07
N SER A 256 -29.54 25.05 -7.30
CA SER A 256 -30.96 25.05 -7.63
C SER A 256 -31.75 23.98 -6.86
N VAL A 257 -31.13 22.83 -6.57
CA VAL A 257 -31.75 21.73 -5.81
C VAL A 257 -31.82 22.02 -4.31
N PHE A 258 -30.72 22.49 -3.70
CA PHE A 258 -30.59 22.66 -2.25
C PHE A 258 -30.95 24.07 -1.75
N GLY A 259 -31.04 25.06 -2.65
CA GLY A 259 -31.40 26.45 -2.34
C GLY A 259 -30.35 27.22 -1.53
N SER A 260 -29.13 26.70 -1.42
CA SER A 260 -28.05 27.28 -0.62
C SER A 260 -26.69 27.17 -1.32
N ASP A 261 -25.73 27.98 -0.89
CA ASP A 261 -24.34 27.82 -1.31
C ASP A 261 -23.75 26.53 -0.74
N ILE A 262 -23.06 25.79 -1.61
CA ILE A 262 -22.55 24.46 -1.28
C ILE A 262 -21.04 24.53 -1.10
N GLU A 263 -20.61 24.15 0.11
CA GLU A 263 -19.20 24.08 0.50
C GLU A 263 -18.57 22.75 0.07
N LEU A 264 -19.29 21.63 0.22
CA LEU A 264 -18.82 20.28 -0.11
C LEU A 264 -19.74 19.64 -1.17
N PRO A 265 -19.54 19.95 -2.47
CA PRO A 265 -20.42 19.48 -3.55
C PRO A 265 -20.48 17.97 -3.66
N TRP A 266 -19.34 17.29 -3.45
CA TRP A 266 -19.28 15.84 -3.53
C TRP A 266 -20.17 15.14 -2.50
N ASN A 267 -20.22 15.63 -1.26
CA ASN A 267 -21.09 15.06 -0.22
C ASN A 267 -22.57 15.15 -0.61
N ARG A 268 -22.98 16.28 -1.18
CA ARG A 268 -24.36 16.47 -1.66
C ARG A 268 -24.69 15.58 -2.84
N ILE A 269 -23.77 15.40 -3.78
CA ILE A 269 -23.96 14.46 -4.91
C ILE A 269 -24.10 13.02 -4.39
N ARG A 270 -23.28 12.59 -3.42
CA ARG A 270 -23.39 11.26 -2.82
C ARG A 270 -24.74 11.03 -2.15
N GLU A 271 -25.17 11.97 -1.30
CA GLU A 271 -26.47 11.91 -0.63
C GLU A 271 -27.63 11.83 -1.64
N LEU A 272 -27.53 12.61 -2.72
CA LEU A 272 -28.62 12.76 -3.69
C LEU A 272 -28.69 11.61 -4.70
N VAL A 273 -27.55 11.18 -5.26
CA VAL A 273 -27.49 10.21 -6.37
C VAL A 273 -27.20 8.79 -5.88
N LEU A 274 -26.35 8.61 -4.87
CA LEU A 274 -25.90 7.29 -4.40
C LEU A 274 -26.65 6.78 -3.16
N GLU A 275 -27.46 7.61 -2.51
CA GLU A 275 -28.31 7.21 -1.36
C GLU A 275 -27.54 6.49 -0.22
N GLY A 276 -26.30 6.89 0.08
CA GLY A 276 -25.53 6.27 1.17
C GLY A 276 -24.30 7.04 1.63
N ASP A 277 -23.85 6.72 2.85
CA ASP A 277 -22.71 7.34 3.55
C ASP A 277 -21.34 6.84 3.07
N LEU A 278 -21.30 6.28 1.88
CA LEU A 278 -20.19 5.45 1.48
C LEU A 278 -18.98 6.31 1.06
N ASP A 279 -17.82 5.97 1.58
CA ASP A 279 -16.56 6.63 1.31
C ASP A 279 -15.89 6.02 0.07
N LEU A 280 -15.79 6.79 -1.02
CA LEU A 280 -15.12 6.36 -2.25
C LEU A 280 -13.71 5.85 -1.98
N TRP A 281 -13.01 6.45 -1.02
CA TRP A 281 -11.68 6.00 -0.64
C TRP A 281 -11.68 4.55 -0.18
N ASN A 282 -12.64 4.18 0.67
CA ASN A 282 -12.70 2.83 1.23
C ASN A 282 -13.07 1.78 0.18
N GLU A 283 -13.94 2.10 -0.78
CA GLU A 283 -14.29 1.14 -1.85
C GLU A 283 -13.21 1.02 -2.93
N ILE A 284 -12.48 2.09 -3.23
CA ILE A 284 -11.57 2.13 -4.38
C ILE A 284 -10.11 1.94 -3.97
N PHE A 285 -9.64 2.55 -2.88
CA PHE A 285 -8.20 2.69 -2.63
C PHE A 285 -7.72 1.98 -1.37
N GLU A 286 -8.51 1.93 -0.29
CA GLU A 286 -8.04 1.49 1.02
C GLU A 286 -7.37 0.10 0.98
N ASP A 287 -8.05 -0.89 0.42
CA ASP A 287 -7.51 -2.25 0.32
C ASP A 287 -6.26 -2.33 -0.58
N ALA A 288 -6.21 -1.56 -1.68
CA ALA A 288 -5.03 -1.51 -2.55
C ALA A 288 -3.82 -0.88 -1.86
N PHE A 289 -4.03 0.20 -1.09
CA PHE A 289 -2.98 0.89 -0.35
C PHE A 289 -2.45 0.02 0.79
N VAL A 290 -3.34 -0.68 1.51
CA VAL A 290 -2.93 -1.67 2.53
C VAL A 290 -2.13 -2.81 1.91
N ARG A 291 -2.59 -3.37 0.78
CA ARG A 291 -1.82 -4.39 0.04
C ARG A 291 -0.46 -3.87 -0.41
N ARG A 292 -0.38 -2.63 -0.90
CA ARG A 292 0.90 -2.03 -1.30
C ARG A 292 1.84 -1.87 -0.11
N MET A 293 1.34 -1.44 1.05
CA MET A 293 2.15 -1.36 2.28
C MET A 293 2.71 -2.74 2.70
N LYS A 294 1.91 -3.81 2.57
CA LYS A 294 2.38 -5.19 2.81
C LYS A 294 3.53 -5.58 1.87
N MET A 295 3.42 -5.23 0.58
CA MET A 295 4.51 -5.46 -0.39
C MET A 295 5.78 -4.66 -0.06
N ILE A 296 5.64 -3.44 0.45
CA ILE A 296 6.79 -2.63 0.90
C ILE A 296 7.48 -3.32 2.09
N ILE A 297 6.70 -3.78 3.08
CA ILE A 297 7.21 -4.56 4.22
C ILE A 297 7.97 -5.80 3.73
N ASP A 298 7.39 -6.55 2.78
CA ASP A 298 8.02 -7.74 2.21
C ASP A 298 9.36 -7.41 1.55
N SER A 299 9.39 -6.38 0.70
CA SER A 299 10.62 -5.96 0.02
C SER A 299 11.71 -5.53 1.01
N GLY A 300 11.34 -4.85 2.10
CA GLY A 300 12.28 -4.43 3.14
C GLY A 300 12.99 -5.61 3.82
N PHE A 301 12.25 -6.68 4.13
CA PHE A 301 12.83 -7.89 4.74
C PHE A 301 13.52 -8.81 3.73
N GLU A 302 13.05 -8.88 2.47
CA GLU A 302 13.73 -9.62 1.41
C GLU A 302 15.10 -9.01 1.08
N ASP A 303 15.20 -7.68 1.05
CA ASP A 303 16.47 -6.97 0.86
C ASP A 303 17.43 -7.23 2.03
N LEU A 304 16.91 -7.33 3.26
CA LEU A 304 17.71 -7.71 4.43
C LEU A 304 18.27 -9.13 4.30
N THR A 305 17.43 -10.11 3.94
CA THR A 305 17.87 -11.50 3.73
C THR A 305 18.92 -11.61 2.62
N ARG A 306 18.86 -10.74 1.59
CA ARG A 306 19.90 -10.70 0.55
C ARG A 306 21.20 -10.03 1.02
N ALA A 307 21.10 -9.02 1.88
CA ALA A 307 22.24 -8.26 2.37
C ALA A 307 23.01 -8.96 3.50
N VAL A 308 22.31 -9.72 4.34
CA VAL A 308 22.89 -10.43 5.48
C VAL A 308 23.07 -11.91 5.12
N ASN A 309 24.31 -12.28 4.79
CA ASN A 309 24.71 -13.68 4.63
C ASN A 309 25.59 -14.08 5.82
N VAL A 310 25.01 -14.80 6.77
CA VAL A 310 25.69 -15.12 8.03
C VAL A 310 26.66 -16.28 7.83
N SER A 311 26.32 -17.25 7.00
CA SER A 311 27.22 -18.36 6.63
C SER A 311 28.51 -17.84 5.98
N ASP A 312 28.42 -16.91 5.02
CA ASP A 312 29.60 -16.34 4.36
C ASP A 312 30.46 -15.51 5.34
N ALA A 313 29.83 -14.77 6.26
CA ALA A 313 30.53 -14.06 7.33
C ALA A 313 31.29 -15.01 8.27
N ILE A 314 30.71 -16.16 8.62
CA ILE A 314 31.35 -17.20 9.45
C ILE A 314 32.51 -17.86 8.71
N HIS A 315 32.34 -18.15 7.41
CA HIS A 315 33.38 -18.79 6.59
C HIS A 315 34.54 -17.85 6.27
N THR A 316 34.29 -16.55 6.16
CA THR A 316 35.31 -15.49 5.95
C THR A 316 36.24 -15.32 7.14
N ILE A 317 35.87 -15.85 8.33
CA ILE A 317 36.80 -16.02 9.44
C ILE A 317 37.86 -17.04 9.00
N VAL A 318 38.92 -16.53 8.39
CA VAL A 318 40.09 -17.24 7.88
C VAL A 318 41.33 -16.64 8.54
N VAL A 319 42.23 -17.51 8.97
CA VAL A 319 43.53 -17.12 9.51
C VAL A 319 44.41 -16.66 8.35
N THR A 320 45.03 -15.49 8.48
CA THR A 320 46.15 -15.07 7.62
C THR A 320 47.17 -16.21 7.49
N SER A 321 47.34 -16.68 6.26
CA SER A 321 48.12 -17.84 5.84
C SER A 321 49.44 -18.08 6.60
N GLY A 322 49.65 -19.31 7.08
CA GLY A 322 50.99 -19.92 7.09
C GLY A 322 51.43 -20.71 8.33
N GLU A 323 50.88 -20.46 9.52
CA GLU A 323 51.36 -21.09 10.76
C GLU A 323 50.34 -22.09 11.32
N LYS A 324 50.78 -23.31 11.64
CA LYS A 324 49.98 -24.28 12.39
C LYS A 324 49.57 -23.63 13.70
N MET A 325 48.26 -23.44 13.89
CA MET A 325 47.73 -22.80 15.08
C MET A 325 47.67 -23.85 16.20
N ASP A 326 48.65 -23.81 17.10
CA ASP A 326 48.65 -24.58 18.34
C ASP A 326 47.93 -23.77 19.44
N PHE A 327 47.50 -24.43 20.52
CA PHE A 327 46.80 -23.79 21.63
C PHE A 327 47.59 -22.61 22.26
N GLU A 328 48.92 -22.70 22.26
CA GLU A 328 49.80 -21.62 22.74
C GLU A 328 49.72 -20.37 21.84
N THR A 329 49.60 -20.56 20.51
CA THR A 329 49.43 -19.46 19.56
C THR A 329 48.06 -18.79 19.69
N TYR A 330 47.03 -19.55 20.11
CA TYR A 330 45.70 -19.02 20.42
C TYR A 330 45.72 -18.07 21.63
N LEU A 331 46.41 -18.45 22.71
CA LEU A 331 46.53 -17.63 23.93
C LEU A 331 47.35 -16.34 23.73
N ILE A 332 48.34 -16.37 22.84
CA ILE A 332 49.30 -15.26 22.64
C ILE A 332 48.84 -14.27 21.55
N ARG A 333 47.79 -14.61 20.79
CA ARG A 333 47.33 -13.80 19.64
C ARG A 333 46.87 -12.41 20.11
N PRO A 334 47.46 -11.31 19.58
CA PRO A 334 46.90 -9.99 19.80
C PRO A 334 45.51 -9.93 19.16
N SER A 335 44.51 -9.62 19.97
CA SER A 335 43.11 -9.48 19.55
C SER A 335 42.96 -8.32 18.57
N THR A 336 43.10 -8.59 17.28
CA THR A 336 42.76 -7.63 16.22
C THR A 336 41.25 -7.59 15.91
N GLY A 337 40.42 -8.32 16.66
CA GLY A 337 38.97 -8.21 16.61
C GLY A 337 38.32 -9.17 17.61
N GLY A 338 37.76 -8.64 18.70
CA GLY A 338 37.01 -9.40 19.70
C GLY A 338 37.83 -10.48 20.43
N GLY A 339 38.70 -10.05 21.33
CA GLY A 339 39.58 -10.93 22.10
C GLY A 339 38.91 -11.54 23.32
N VAL A 340 39.39 -12.73 23.67
CA VAL A 340 39.20 -13.39 24.97
C VAL A 340 39.47 -12.38 26.08
N TRP A 341 38.52 -12.25 27.00
CA TRP A 341 38.70 -11.53 28.26
C TRP A 341 40.05 -11.96 28.84
N PHE A 342 40.98 -11.04 29.07
CA PHE A 342 42.24 -11.12 29.86
C PHE A 342 43.40 -10.28 29.29
N ALA A 343 43.27 -9.61 28.13
CA ALA A 343 44.27 -8.63 27.70
C ALA A 343 44.01 -7.24 28.32
N GLU A 344 45.01 -6.71 29.02
CA GLU A 344 45.03 -5.36 29.60
C GLU A 344 44.60 -4.28 28.60
N PRO A 345 43.91 -3.21 29.05
CA PRO A 345 43.52 -2.09 28.20
C PRO A 345 44.76 -1.30 27.76
N ASN A 346 45.44 -1.77 26.72
CA ASN A 346 46.51 -1.03 26.08
C ASN A 346 45.90 0.01 25.12
N ASN A 347 45.78 1.25 25.63
CA ASN A 347 46.29 2.47 24.98
C ASN A 347 45.97 3.73 25.81
N LEU A 348 46.33 3.75 27.10
CA LEU A 348 46.62 5.04 27.75
C LEU A 348 48.02 5.47 27.27
N LYS A 349 48.07 6.23 26.17
CA LYS A 349 49.27 7.02 25.87
C LYS A 349 49.56 7.85 27.11
N LYS A 350 50.72 7.62 27.74
CA LYS A 350 51.32 8.47 28.77
C LYS A 350 51.12 9.93 28.39
N LEU A 351 50.18 10.61 29.02
CA LEU A 351 50.21 12.06 29.17
C LEU A 351 50.65 12.33 30.60
N GLY A 352 51.71 13.13 30.74
CA GLY A 352 52.39 13.42 31.99
C GLY A 352 51.47 14.00 33.07
N PRO A 353 51.94 14.04 34.32
CA PRO A 353 51.10 14.43 35.45
C PRO A 353 50.98 15.95 35.46
N LEU A 354 49.78 16.50 35.23
CA LEU A 354 49.35 17.84 35.69
C LEU A 354 47.83 18.03 35.47
N LEU A 355 47.13 18.20 36.60
CA LEU A 355 45.83 18.85 36.82
C LEU A 355 44.54 18.38 36.11
N GLY A 356 43.55 18.02 36.94
CA GLY A 356 42.18 18.52 36.79
C GLY A 356 41.09 17.46 36.57
N ASN A 357 40.42 17.05 37.65
CA ASN A 357 39.19 16.27 37.61
C ASN A 357 38.10 16.99 36.78
N ARG A 358 37.79 16.45 35.59
CA ARG A 358 36.44 16.49 35.00
C ARG A 358 36.12 15.08 34.49
N ALA A 359 35.08 14.48 35.06
CA ALA A 359 34.51 13.24 34.56
C ALA A 359 34.02 13.45 33.12
N LEU A 360 34.60 12.71 32.17
CA LEU A 360 34.07 12.51 30.81
C LEU A 360 32.82 11.59 30.92
N PRO A 361 31.83 11.66 30.00
CA PRO A 361 30.61 10.87 30.12
C PRO A 361 30.92 9.38 29.97
N GLU A 362 30.46 8.57 30.93
CA GLU A 362 30.75 7.13 31.01
C GLU A 362 30.12 6.29 29.86
N GLU A 363 29.14 6.82 29.13
CA GLU A 363 28.44 6.11 28.06
C GLU A 363 29.31 5.82 26.83
N ASP A 364 30.21 6.74 26.47
CA ASP A 364 31.15 6.56 25.35
C ASP A 364 32.11 5.39 25.59
N ASN A 365 32.44 5.12 26.86
CA ASN A 365 33.32 4.02 27.23
C ASN A 365 32.61 2.65 27.12
N LEU A 366 31.34 2.56 27.53
CA LEU A 366 30.59 1.29 27.46
C LEU A 366 30.32 0.87 26.01
N GLN A 367 29.91 1.81 25.15
CA GLN A 367 29.68 1.53 23.74
C GLN A 367 30.97 1.15 23.02
N SER A 368 32.09 1.82 23.36
CA SER A 368 33.42 1.46 22.86
C SER A 368 33.84 0.05 23.28
N CYS A 369 33.64 -0.33 24.55
CA CYS A 369 33.91 -1.68 25.04
C CYS A 369 33.04 -2.75 24.34
N LEU A 370 31.75 -2.45 24.11
CA LEU A 370 30.84 -3.37 23.42
C LEU A 370 31.20 -3.54 21.95
N ASN A 371 31.54 -2.45 21.26
CA ASN A 371 32.00 -2.51 19.87
C ASN A 371 33.32 -3.29 19.76
N ALA A 372 34.22 -3.15 20.74
CA ALA A 372 35.44 -3.96 20.82
C ALA A 372 35.15 -5.44 21.08
N TYR A 373 34.13 -5.75 21.89
CA TYR A 373 33.70 -7.12 22.19
C TYR A 373 33.06 -7.81 20.97
N PHE A 374 32.16 -7.12 20.28
CA PHE A 374 31.47 -7.66 19.11
C PHE A 374 32.41 -7.82 17.91
N GLY A 375 33.32 -6.87 17.72
CA GLY A 375 34.06 -6.76 16.48
C GLY A 375 33.24 -6.07 15.37
N PRO A 376 33.90 -5.71 14.26
CA PRO A 376 33.28 -4.90 13.21
C PRO A 376 32.20 -5.68 12.45
N GLU A 377 32.39 -6.96 12.16
CA GLU A 377 31.45 -7.78 11.39
C GLU A 377 30.15 -8.05 12.16
N VAL A 378 30.24 -8.42 13.44
CA VAL A 378 29.05 -8.63 14.30
C VAL A 378 28.27 -7.33 14.47
N SER A 379 28.98 -6.21 14.69
CA SER A 379 28.35 -4.90 14.81
C SER A 379 27.64 -4.51 13.51
N GLN A 380 28.28 -4.76 12.36
CA GLN A 380 27.71 -4.49 11.04
C GLN A 380 26.41 -5.29 10.81
N ILE A 381 26.41 -6.61 11.07
CA ILE A 381 25.22 -7.44 10.90
C ILE A 381 24.09 -6.99 11.83
N ARG A 382 24.42 -6.72 13.11
CA ARG A 382 23.46 -6.16 14.09
C ARG A 382 22.83 -4.87 13.56
N ASP A 383 23.66 -3.92 13.13
CA ASP A 383 23.20 -2.60 12.70
C ASP A 383 22.39 -2.68 11.40
N GLN A 384 22.72 -3.61 10.49
CA GLN A 384 21.93 -3.87 9.28
C GLN A 384 20.53 -4.41 9.60
N VAL A 385 20.42 -5.37 10.52
CA VAL A 385 19.13 -5.93 10.95
C VAL A 385 18.30 -4.88 11.70
N ASP A 386 18.92 -4.16 12.64
CA ASP A 386 18.22 -3.15 13.45
C ASP A 386 17.77 -1.97 12.60
N SER A 387 18.61 -1.46 11.70
CA SER A 387 18.26 -0.37 10.76
C SER A 387 17.21 -0.78 9.73
N CYS A 388 17.18 -2.05 9.29
CA CYS A 388 16.08 -2.55 8.45
C CYS A 388 14.74 -2.51 9.21
N CYS A 389 14.71 -3.07 10.43
CA CYS A 389 13.52 -3.07 11.27
C CYS A 389 13.04 -1.64 11.56
N GLN A 390 13.97 -0.73 11.84
CA GLN A 390 13.70 0.70 12.02
C GLN A 390 13.03 1.32 10.79
N ARG A 391 13.63 1.17 9.60
CA ARG A 391 13.10 1.74 8.35
C ARG A 391 11.71 1.21 8.01
N VAL A 392 11.49 -0.10 8.13
CA VAL A 392 10.18 -0.72 7.85
C VAL A 392 9.11 -0.22 8.82
N LEU A 393 9.48 -0.08 10.10
CA LEU A 393 8.56 0.47 11.11
C LEU A 393 8.26 1.96 10.85
N GLU A 394 9.26 2.76 10.50
CA GLU A 394 9.09 4.17 10.11
C GLU A 394 8.15 4.33 8.92
N ASP A 395 8.36 3.55 7.86
CA ASP A 395 7.49 3.55 6.69
C ASP A 395 6.05 3.20 7.08
N LEU A 396 5.84 2.16 7.90
CA LEU A 396 4.51 1.80 8.37
C LEU A 396 3.87 2.93 9.18
N LEU A 397 4.60 3.51 10.14
CA LEU A 397 4.09 4.59 10.98
C LEU A 397 3.73 5.82 10.18
N SER A 398 4.54 6.17 9.18
CA SER A 398 4.26 7.29 8.27
C SER A 398 2.95 7.08 7.50
N PHE A 399 2.69 5.86 7.02
CA PHE A 399 1.43 5.50 6.34
C PHE A 399 0.21 5.48 7.26
N LEU A 400 0.41 5.24 8.55
CA LEU A 400 -0.65 5.24 9.56
C LEU A 400 -1.04 6.65 10.04
N GLU A 401 -0.34 7.70 9.63
CA GLU A 401 -0.74 9.10 9.89
C GLU A 401 -1.89 9.54 8.95
N SER A 402 -2.97 8.75 8.94
CA SER A 402 -4.20 8.95 8.17
C SER A 402 -5.45 8.76 9.05
N THR A 403 -6.64 9.03 8.51
CA THR A 403 -7.93 8.88 9.21
C THR A 403 -8.30 7.41 9.48
N ASN A 404 -7.79 6.48 8.66
CA ASN A 404 -8.09 5.04 8.71
C ASN A 404 -7.10 4.22 9.55
N ALA A 405 -6.25 4.89 10.35
CA ALA A 405 -5.18 4.26 11.13
C ALA A 405 -5.65 3.07 11.97
N SER A 406 -6.79 3.18 12.65
CA SER A 406 -7.32 2.14 13.53
C SER A 406 -7.74 0.86 12.79
N VAL A 407 -8.25 1.00 11.56
CA VAL A 407 -8.65 -0.14 10.72
C VAL A 407 -7.40 -0.80 10.14
N ARG A 408 -6.47 -0.01 9.60
CA ARG A 408 -5.20 -0.48 9.05
C ARG A 408 -4.36 -1.24 10.07
N LEU A 409 -4.29 -0.74 11.31
CA LEU A 409 -3.51 -1.38 12.38
C LEU A 409 -3.94 -2.82 12.65
N LYS A 410 -5.24 -3.13 12.56
CA LYS A 410 -5.74 -4.50 12.82
C LYS A 410 -5.17 -5.53 11.84
N ASP A 411 -4.87 -5.11 10.62
CA ASP A 411 -4.35 -5.98 9.56
C ASP A 411 -2.82 -5.88 9.43
N LEU A 412 -2.26 -4.68 9.49
CA LEU A 412 -0.82 -4.45 9.29
C LEU A 412 0.04 -4.84 10.50
N VAL A 413 -0.46 -4.73 11.74
CA VAL A 413 0.32 -5.10 12.93
C VAL A 413 0.67 -6.60 12.92
N PRO A 414 -0.31 -7.53 12.80
CA PRO A 414 0.01 -8.95 12.76
C PRO A 414 0.90 -9.29 11.55
N TYR A 415 0.68 -8.62 10.41
CA TYR A 415 1.48 -8.84 9.21
C TYR A 415 2.96 -8.49 9.42
N LEU A 416 3.25 -7.28 9.93
CA LEU A 416 4.61 -6.84 10.23
C LEU A 416 5.28 -7.75 11.25
N GLN A 417 4.57 -8.10 12.34
CA GLN A 417 5.09 -8.99 13.37
C GLN A 417 5.42 -10.38 12.83
N ASN A 418 4.57 -10.92 11.95
CA ASN A 418 4.83 -12.20 11.30
C ASN A 418 6.08 -12.14 10.42
N LYS A 419 6.20 -11.11 9.58
CA LYS A 419 7.34 -10.97 8.67
C LYS A 419 8.66 -10.73 9.39
N CYS A 420 8.66 -9.90 10.43
CA CYS A 420 9.83 -9.71 11.28
C CYS A 420 10.24 -11.04 11.97
N TYR A 421 9.27 -11.77 12.53
CA TYR A 421 9.54 -13.07 13.16
C TYR A 421 10.10 -14.08 12.16
N ASP A 422 9.50 -14.19 10.96
CA ASP A 422 9.92 -15.15 9.95
C ASP A 422 11.35 -14.84 9.45
N CYS A 423 11.66 -13.56 9.22
CA CYS A 423 12.98 -13.11 8.80
C CYS A 423 14.05 -13.41 9.86
N VAL A 424 13.84 -13.01 11.13
CA VAL A 424 14.81 -13.26 12.20
C VAL A 424 14.91 -14.76 12.48
N SER A 425 13.80 -15.51 12.44
CA SER A 425 13.83 -16.97 12.62
C SER A 425 14.61 -17.69 11.52
N ALA A 426 14.60 -17.19 10.28
CA ALA A 426 15.42 -17.72 9.19
C ALA A 426 16.91 -17.55 9.49
N ILE A 427 17.32 -16.36 9.94
CA ILE A 427 18.71 -16.09 10.39
C ILE A 427 19.11 -17.01 11.54
N LEU A 428 18.22 -17.21 12.52
CA LEU A 428 18.50 -18.10 13.66
C LEU A 428 18.63 -19.57 13.25
N LYS A 429 17.85 -20.04 12.27
CA LYS A 429 17.97 -21.40 11.72
C LYS A 429 19.27 -21.61 10.98
N GLU A 430 19.73 -20.62 10.22
CA GLU A 430 21.02 -20.64 9.55
C GLU A 430 22.15 -20.73 10.59
N LEU A 431 22.12 -19.86 11.60
CA LEU A 431 23.05 -19.89 12.73
C LEU A 431 23.05 -21.22 13.49
N GLN A 432 21.86 -21.80 13.70
CA GLN A 432 21.74 -23.11 14.34
C GLN A 432 22.39 -24.21 13.50
N THR A 433 22.18 -24.20 12.18
CA THR A 433 22.76 -25.19 11.26
C THR A 433 24.28 -25.08 11.24
N GLU A 434 24.82 -23.86 11.19
CA GLU A 434 26.26 -23.64 11.28
C GLU A 434 26.83 -24.09 12.63
N LEU A 435 26.13 -23.80 13.74
CA LEU A 435 26.55 -24.26 15.05
C LEU A 435 26.58 -25.81 15.14
N ASP A 436 25.54 -26.47 14.61
CA ASP A 436 25.47 -27.93 14.57
C ASP A 436 26.64 -28.51 13.74
N ASN A 437 26.99 -27.89 12.61
CA ASN A 437 28.18 -28.25 11.82
C ASN A 437 29.48 -28.13 12.63
N LEU A 438 29.67 -27.03 13.37
CA LEU A 438 30.87 -26.82 14.20
C LEU A 438 31.00 -27.87 15.31
N TYR A 439 29.88 -28.27 15.95
CA TYR A 439 29.86 -29.34 16.94
C TYR A 439 30.23 -30.70 16.36
N THR A 440 29.83 -31.00 15.12
CA THR A 440 30.25 -32.26 14.46
C THR A 440 31.73 -32.23 14.08
N ALA A 441 32.25 -31.08 13.66
CA ALA A 441 33.64 -30.91 13.27
C ALA A 441 34.59 -31.07 14.47
N ILE A 442 34.28 -30.47 15.63
CA ILE A 442 35.13 -30.58 16.83
C ILE A 442 35.18 -32.01 17.39
N GLY A 443 34.10 -32.79 17.23
CA GLY A 443 34.05 -34.18 17.70
C GLY A 443 34.76 -35.18 16.79
N SER A 444 35.20 -34.76 15.59
CA SER A 444 35.71 -35.64 14.53
C SER A 444 37.25 -35.75 14.47
N GLU A 445 37.96 -35.33 15.52
CA GLU A 445 39.43 -35.17 15.67
C GLU A 445 40.37 -36.27 15.14
N HIS A 446 39.87 -37.39 14.60
CA HIS A 446 40.69 -38.56 14.25
C HIS A 446 40.62 -39.02 12.79
N LYS A 447 39.97 -38.30 11.85
CA LYS A 447 39.98 -38.73 10.43
C LYS A 447 40.06 -37.55 9.44
N GLU A 448 41.15 -37.55 8.67
CA GLU A 448 41.44 -36.81 7.43
C GLU A 448 42.23 -35.49 7.54
N SER A 449 43.17 -35.31 6.59
CA SER A 449 44.16 -34.22 6.55
C SER A 449 43.60 -32.85 6.18
N ASP A 450 42.29 -32.74 5.96
CA ASP A 450 41.59 -31.53 5.52
C ASP A 450 40.67 -30.94 6.61
N SER A 451 40.76 -31.43 7.85
CA SER A 451 39.92 -30.96 8.96
C SER A 451 40.30 -29.54 9.42
N VAL A 452 39.29 -28.68 9.59
CA VAL A 452 39.45 -27.32 10.15
C VAL A 452 40.07 -27.40 11.55
N PRO A 453 41.11 -26.60 11.86
CA PRO A 453 41.78 -26.67 13.16
C PRO A 453 40.83 -26.27 14.31
N PRO A 454 40.87 -26.94 15.48
CA PRO A 454 39.96 -26.67 16.61
C PRO A 454 39.89 -25.20 17.05
N PRO A 455 41.00 -24.43 17.11
CA PRO A 455 40.94 -23.00 17.43
C PRO A 455 40.05 -22.18 16.47
N LEU A 456 40.00 -22.55 15.19
CA LEU A 456 39.19 -21.86 14.18
C LEU A 456 37.71 -22.21 14.31
N ILE A 457 37.38 -23.45 14.66
CA ILE A 457 36.02 -23.89 14.97
C ILE A 457 35.47 -23.09 16.16
N VAL A 458 36.31 -22.90 17.18
CA VAL A 458 35.96 -22.20 18.41
C VAL A 458 35.76 -20.69 18.18
N GLU A 459 36.61 -20.05 17.37
CA GLU A 459 36.41 -18.63 16.99
C GLU A 459 35.11 -18.42 16.20
N ARG A 460 34.77 -19.34 15.29
CA ARG A 460 33.48 -19.31 14.58
C ARG A 460 32.30 -19.47 15.54
N SER A 461 32.41 -20.34 16.55
CA SER A 461 31.40 -20.49 17.60
C SER A 461 31.26 -19.22 18.45
N LEU A 462 32.37 -18.59 18.84
CA LEU A 462 32.36 -17.33 19.57
C LEU A 462 31.72 -16.20 18.76
N PHE A 463 31.97 -16.13 17.45
CA PHE A 463 31.30 -15.19 16.56
C PHE A 463 29.77 -15.36 16.60
N ILE A 464 29.28 -16.61 16.48
CA ILE A 464 27.84 -16.93 16.58
C ILE A 464 27.28 -16.50 17.95
N GLY A 465 27.98 -16.83 19.04
CA GLY A 465 27.57 -16.44 20.40
C GLY A 465 27.47 -14.93 20.57
N ARG A 466 28.45 -14.17 20.07
CA ARG A 466 28.47 -12.70 20.13
C ARG A 466 27.34 -12.09 19.31
N LEU A 467 27.07 -12.63 18.12
CA LEU A 467 25.99 -12.15 17.26
C LEU A 467 24.61 -12.38 17.89
N LEU A 468 24.38 -13.56 18.46
CA LEU A 468 23.15 -13.87 19.19
C LEU A 468 22.98 -12.98 20.42
N PHE A 469 24.06 -12.75 21.18
CA PHE A 469 24.06 -11.82 22.31
C PHE A 469 23.77 -10.37 21.87
N ALA A 470 24.30 -9.95 20.72
CA ALA A 470 24.06 -8.64 20.13
C ALA A 470 22.61 -8.45 19.70
N PHE A 471 22.02 -9.46 19.04
CA PHE A 471 20.61 -9.43 18.66
C PHE A 471 19.70 -9.41 19.89
N GLU A 472 20.03 -10.18 20.94
CA GLU A 472 19.20 -10.26 22.14
C GLU A 472 19.21 -8.92 22.91
N ASN A 473 20.39 -8.38 23.19
CA ASN A 473 20.52 -7.27 24.16
C ASN A 473 20.67 -5.89 23.51
N TYR A 474 21.05 -5.83 22.23
CA TYR A 474 21.44 -4.57 21.57
C TYR A 474 20.68 -4.26 20.28
N SER A 475 19.73 -5.11 19.86
CA SER A 475 18.80 -4.79 18.76
C SER A 475 17.46 -4.32 19.31
N LYS A 476 17.24 -3.00 19.28
CA LYS A 476 16.08 -2.35 19.89
C LYS A 476 14.80 -2.60 19.07
N HIS A 477 14.92 -2.61 17.75
CA HIS A 477 13.76 -2.59 16.85
C HIS A 477 13.11 -3.97 16.67
N ILE A 478 13.85 -5.06 16.83
CA ILE A 478 13.29 -6.43 16.83
C ILE A 478 12.30 -6.58 18.00
N ALA A 479 12.74 -6.23 19.22
CA ALA A 479 11.90 -6.29 20.41
C ALA A 479 10.73 -5.30 20.35
N LEU A 480 10.94 -4.13 19.73
CA LEU A 480 9.89 -3.12 19.55
C LEU A 480 8.77 -3.61 18.62
N ILE A 481 9.12 -4.17 17.46
CA ILE A 481 8.14 -4.67 16.47
C ILE A 481 7.35 -5.85 17.03
N LEU A 482 8.04 -6.84 17.60
CA LEU A 482 7.41 -8.05 18.13
C LEU A 482 6.70 -7.82 19.47
N GLY A 483 6.96 -6.69 20.14
CA GLY A 483 6.31 -6.27 21.38
C GLY A 483 4.90 -5.70 21.18
N SER A 484 4.38 -5.02 22.20
CA SER A 484 3.07 -4.36 22.11
C SER A 484 3.13 -3.13 21.18
N PRO A 485 2.20 -2.98 20.21
CA PRO A 485 2.15 -1.83 19.31
C PRO A 485 2.05 -0.48 20.02
N ARG A 486 1.57 -0.44 21.27
CA ARG A 486 1.51 0.79 22.08
C ARG A 486 2.87 1.46 22.24
N PHE A 487 3.95 0.67 22.20
CA PHE A 487 5.31 1.19 22.36
C PHE A 487 5.87 1.82 21.09
N TRP A 488 5.24 1.60 19.93
CA TRP A 488 5.67 2.23 18.66
C TRP A 488 5.48 3.76 18.71
N VAL A 489 4.57 4.26 19.55
CA VAL A 489 4.31 5.69 19.77
C VAL A 489 5.53 6.45 20.33
N LYS A 490 6.38 5.81 21.13
CA LYS A 490 7.54 6.49 21.73
C LYS A 490 8.63 6.82 20.72
N TYR A 491 8.50 6.31 19.49
CA TYR A 491 9.43 6.52 18.40
C TYR A 491 9.18 7.83 17.63
N THR A 492 7.96 8.39 17.64
CA THR A 492 7.59 9.58 16.86
C THR A 492 8.05 10.91 17.47
N ALA A 493 8.76 10.91 18.59
CA ALA A 493 9.36 12.10 19.20
C ALA A 493 10.90 11.99 19.14
N PRO A 494 11.60 12.83 18.34
CA PRO A 494 13.05 12.79 18.22
C PRO A 494 13.67 13.55 19.39
N ALA A 495 13.52 13.03 20.60
CA ALA A 495 14.30 13.34 21.80
C ALA A 495 13.72 12.50 22.93
N ILE A 496 14.57 11.96 23.80
CA ILE A 496 14.20 11.14 24.98
C ILE A 496 14.07 9.63 24.65
N PHE A 497 15.14 9.03 24.14
CA PHE A 497 15.36 7.58 24.22
C PHE A 497 16.63 7.26 25.02
N GLU A 498 16.83 7.93 26.16
CA GLU A 498 17.86 7.51 27.14
C GLU A 498 17.29 6.69 28.30
N LYS A 499 15.96 6.57 28.45
CA LYS A 499 15.36 5.76 29.51
C LYS A 499 14.09 5.05 29.06
N LEU A 500 14.24 3.91 28.39
CA LEU A 500 13.24 2.85 28.51
C LEU A 500 13.63 2.01 29.74
N PRO A 501 12.73 1.71 30.68
CA PRO A 501 13.10 0.93 31.85
C PRO A 501 13.39 -0.51 31.42
N SER A 502 14.38 -1.09 32.09
CA SER A 502 14.72 -2.52 32.17
C SER A 502 13.53 -3.46 32.52
N SER A 503 12.31 -2.93 32.62
CA SER A 503 11.09 -3.63 33.03
C SER A 503 10.43 -4.46 31.93
N LEU A 504 10.75 -4.27 30.65
CA LEU A 504 10.30 -5.20 29.59
C LEU A 504 11.06 -6.55 29.64
N TRP A 505 12.19 -6.60 30.34
CA TRP A 505 13.11 -7.74 30.35
C TRP A 505 13.24 -8.42 31.73
N GLN A 506 12.59 -7.89 32.77
CA GLN A 506 12.59 -8.47 34.11
C GLN A 506 11.18 -8.89 34.55
N SER A 507 10.69 -10.01 34.00
CA SER A 507 9.71 -10.86 34.71
C SER A 507 10.40 -12.12 35.21
N LYS A 508 11.37 -11.96 36.13
CA LYS A 508 11.83 -13.05 36.99
C LYS A 508 11.00 -13.03 38.27
N ALA A 509 10.19 -14.07 38.42
CA ALA A 509 9.36 -14.33 39.59
C ALA A 509 10.19 -14.36 40.88
N VAL A 510 9.76 -13.59 41.89
CA VAL A 510 10.04 -13.85 43.30
C VAL A 510 8.74 -13.58 44.07
N ASN A 511 8.24 -14.62 44.74
CA ASN A 511 7.09 -14.57 45.64
C ASN A 511 7.37 -13.65 46.84
N GLY A 512 6.37 -12.87 47.28
CA GLY A 512 6.27 -12.45 48.69
C GLY A 512 5.72 -11.05 49.00
N SER A 513 4.40 -10.99 49.23
CA SER A 513 3.67 -10.06 50.14
C SER A 513 3.21 -8.66 49.65
N PRO A 514 2.12 -8.10 50.23
CA PRO A 514 1.22 -7.15 49.56
C PRO A 514 1.14 -5.78 50.24
N PHE A 515 1.27 -4.67 49.49
CA PHE A 515 0.79 -3.33 49.88
C PHE A 515 0.53 -2.55 48.59
N SER A 516 -0.74 -2.36 48.21
CA SER A 516 -1.65 -1.28 48.60
C SER A 516 -1.35 0.04 47.88
N ASP A 517 -2.29 0.37 47.00
CA ASP A 517 -2.74 1.66 46.46
C ASP A 517 -1.92 2.95 46.65
N SER A 518 -1.96 3.72 45.57
CA SER A 518 -1.86 5.18 45.44
C SER A 518 -0.48 5.79 45.16
N LEU A 519 -0.29 6.20 43.90
CA LEU A 519 0.51 7.34 43.41
C LEU A 519 0.54 7.24 41.87
N GLY A 520 0.01 8.11 41.03
CA GLY A 520 -0.69 9.37 41.18
C GLY A 520 -0.93 9.85 39.75
N ARG A 521 -2.11 10.39 39.45
CA ARG A 521 -2.39 11.15 38.23
C ARG A 521 -1.35 12.27 38.09
N GLN A 522 -0.36 12.09 37.23
CA GLN A 522 0.40 13.22 36.70
C GLN A 522 -0.16 13.54 35.31
N ILE A 523 -1.17 14.41 35.35
CA ILE A 523 -1.57 15.26 34.25
C ILE A 523 -0.35 16.15 33.95
N LEU A 524 0.34 15.89 32.84
CA LEU A 524 1.27 16.85 32.25
C LEU A 524 0.48 17.72 31.28
N THR A 525 0.20 18.95 31.71
CA THR A 525 -0.42 20.02 30.96
C THR A 525 0.56 20.63 29.95
N SER A 526 0.05 20.85 28.74
CA SER A 526 0.40 21.91 27.78
C SER A 526 1.86 22.07 27.34
N SER A 527 2.20 21.40 26.24
CA SER A 527 2.90 22.01 25.11
C SER A 527 2.41 21.30 23.83
N GLU A 528 1.88 22.07 22.89
CA GLU A 528 1.33 21.72 21.56
C GLU A 528 1.21 20.22 21.21
N ARG A 529 0.17 19.55 21.73
CA ARG A 529 -0.21 18.21 21.26
C ARG A 529 -1.08 18.32 20.02
N GLN A 530 -0.47 18.34 18.85
CA GLN A 530 -1.11 17.69 17.70
C GLN A 530 -0.99 16.18 17.94
N SER A 531 -1.98 15.58 18.59
CA SER A 531 -2.03 14.13 18.76
C SER A 531 -2.20 13.49 17.37
N SER A 532 -1.14 12.88 16.83
CA SER A 532 -1.21 12.21 15.52
C SER A 532 -2.24 11.08 15.54
N SER A 533 -2.93 10.86 14.41
CA SER A 533 -3.95 9.81 14.28
C SER A 533 -3.37 8.41 14.54
N ALA A 534 -2.13 8.19 14.09
CA ALA A 534 -1.36 6.99 14.40
C ALA A 534 -1.19 6.79 15.91
N THR A 535 -0.83 7.83 16.66
CA THR A 535 -0.66 7.76 18.13
C THR A 535 -1.96 7.38 18.83
N ALA A 536 -3.08 8.00 18.46
CA ALA A 536 -4.38 7.68 19.04
C ALA A 536 -4.79 6.23 18.75
N ALA A 537 -4.55 5.76 17.52
CA ALA A 537 -4.89 4.40 17.10
C ALA A 537 -4.02 3.33 17.79
N LEU A 538 -2.73 3.60 17.96
CA LEU A 538 -1.80 2.72 18.67
C LEU A 538 -2.12 2.62 20.17
N LEU A 539 -2.49 3.74 20.82
CA LEU A 539 -2.92 3.73 22.22
C LEU A 539 -4.22 2.92 22.43
N GLY A 540 -5.09 2.88 21.42
CA GLY A 540 -6.30 2.06 21.40
C GLY A 540 -6.06 0.57 21.09
N ALA A 541 -4.86 0.17 20.65
CA ALA A 541 -4.54 -1.22 20.33
C ALA A 541 -4.42 -2.10 21.59
N ASN A 542 -4.64 -3.42 21.43
CA ASN A 542 -4.56 -4.39 22.52
C ASN A 542 -3.14 -4.47 23.13
N GLU A 543 -3.07 -4.65 24.45
CA GLU A 543 -1.80 -4.77 25.21
C GLU A 543 -1.10 -6.12 25.07
N SER A 544 -1.72 -7.11 24.42
CA SER A 544 -1.14 -8.44 24.30
C SER A 544 0.17 -8.37 23.51
N ALA A 545 1.30 -8.56 24.20
CA ALA A 545 2.58 -8.79 23.56
C ALA A 545 2.49 -10.05 22.69
N SER A 546 3.16 -10.05 21.54
CA SER A 546 3.19 -11.24 20.69
C SER A 546 3.94 -12.37 21.41
N PRO A 547 3.39 -13.59 21.53
CA PRO A 547 4.12 -14.73 22.10
C PRO A 547 5.41 -15.03 21.31
N LYS A 548 5.47 -14.57 20.05
CA LYS A 548 6.62 -14.71 19.16
C LYS A 548 7.92 -14.11 19.69
N LEU A 549 7.84 -12.99 20.43
CA LEU A 549 9.03 -12.38 21.02
C LEU A 549 9.65 -13.31 22.06
N TYR A 550 8.82 -13.92 22.91
CA TYR A 550 9.28 -14.85 23.94
C TYR A 550 9.95 -16.09 23.31
N ASP A 551 9.31 -16.66 22.29
CA ASP A 551 9.86 -17.82 21.57
C ASP A 551 11.21 -17.50 20.92
N LEU A 552 11.32 -16.32 20.29
CA LEU A 552 12.55 -15.88 19.64
C LEU A 552 13.69 -15.64 20.65
N CYS A 553 13.41 -14.95 21.75
CA CYS A 553 14.38 -14.75 22.83
C CYS A 553 14.82 -16.08 23.47
N LYS A 554 13.91 -17.05 23.60
CA LYS A 554 14.25 -18.38 24.11
C LYS A 554 15.23 -19.11 23.19
N ILE A 555 14.94 -19.16 21.89
CA ILE A 555 15.81 -19.80 20.89
C ILE A 555 17.18 -19.12 20.86
N MET A 556 17.22 -17.78 20.87
CA MET A 556 18.46 -17.02 20.87
C MET A 556 19.33 -17.32 22.09
N ARG A 557 18.73 -17.37 23.29
CA ARG A 557 19.44 -17.74 24.53
C ARG A 557 19.99 -19.15 24.47
N GLU A 558 19.19 -20.12 24.03
CA GLU A 558 19.60 -21.51 23.92
C GLU A 558 20.79 -21.65 22.96
N LEU A 559 20.72 -21.04 21.78
CA LEU A 559 21.83 -21.05 20.82
C LEU A 559 23.06 -20.29 21.32
N CYS A 560 22.87 -19.16 21.99
CA CYS A 560 23.94 -18.36 22.57
C CYS A 560 24.72 -19.15 23.63
N VAL A 561 24.00 -19.80 24.57
CA VAL A 561 24.62 -20.68 25.58
C VAL A 561 25.36 -21.82 24.90
N ARG A 562 24.75 -22.50 23.91
CA ARG A 562 25.42 -23.57 23.16
C ARG A 562 26.71 -23.08 22.48
N ALA A 563 26.71 -21.88 21.89
CA ALA A 563 27.88 -21.34 21.22
C ALA A 563 29.04 -21.07 22.19
N TYR A 564 28.77 -20.48 23.36
CA TYR A 564 29.79 -20.27 24.39
C TYR A 564 30.22 -21.56 25.09
N SER A 565 29.32 -22.54 25.26
CA SER A 565 29.66 -23.84 25.86
C SER A 565 30.72 -24.59 25.07
N LEU A 566 30.73 -24.49 23.74
CA LEU A 566 31.75 -25.09 22.88
C LEU A 566 33.15 -24.51 23.19
N TRP A 567 33.24 -23.18 23.33
CA TRP A 567 34.50 -22.51 23.69
C TRP A 567 34.95 -22.92 25.11
N ILE A 568 34.03 -22.94 26.08
CA ILE A 568 34.35 -23.30 27.47
C ILE A 568 34.83 -24.75 27.56
N SER A 569 34.18 -25.69 26.89
CA SER A 569 34.58 -27.11 26.94
C SER A 569 35.97 -27.30 26.35
N TRP A 570 36.21 -26.78 25.15
CA TRP A 570 37.52 -26.89 24.50
C TRP A 570 38.64 -26.23 25.32
N LEU A 571 38.41 -25.01 25.83
CA LEU A 571 39.38 -24.31 26.66
C LEU A 571 39.69 -25.09 27.96
N SER A 572 38.67 -25.66 28.59
CA SER A 572 38.83 -26.42 29.83
C SER A 572 39.60 -27.72 29.60
N ASP A 573 39.33 -28.42 28.50
CA ASP A 573 40.01 -29.66 28.15
C ASP A 573 41.50 -29.40 27.85
N GLU A 574 41.81 -28.36 27.06
CA GLU A 574 43.20 -27.99 26.75
C GLU A 574 43.97 -27.49 27.98
N LEU A 575 43.36 -26.64 28.82
CA LEU A 575 43.97 -26.22 30.08
C LEU A 575 44.18 -27.39 31.03
N SER A 576 43.26 -28.37 31.05
CA SER A 576 43.43 -29.60 31.84
C SER A 576 44.58 -30.44 31.31
N VAL A 577 44.76 -30.54 29.99
CA VAL A 577 45.88 -31.24 29.37
C VAL A 577 47.21 -30.55 29.70
N ILE A 578 47.26 -29.22 29.63
CA ILE A 578 48.46 -28.45 30.01
C ILE A 578 48.75 -28.60 31.49
N LEU A 579 47.76 -28.40 32.36
CA LEU A 579 47.92 -28.54 33.81
C LEU A 579 48.38 -29.95 34.19
N SER A 580 47.80 -30.99 33.57
CA SER A 580 48.23 -32.38 33.79
C SER A 580 49.66 -32.63 33.32
N ARG A 581 50.09 -32.00 32.23
CA ARG A 581 51.46 -32.10 31.72
C ARG A 581 52.45 -31.42 32.65
N GLU A 582 52.15 -30.21 33.09
CA GLU A 582 52.98 -29.42 34.02
C GLU A 582 53.08 -30.11 35.39
N LEU A 583 51.96 -30.61 35.94
CA LEU A 583 51.95 -31.41 37.18
C LEU A 583 52.79 -32.68 37.07
N GLY A 584 52.81 -33.33 35.89
CA GLY A 584 53.61 -34.52 35.65
C GLY A 584 55.11 -34.24 35.46
N GLN A 585 55.49 -33.00 35.20
CA GLN A 585 56.87 -32.54 35.05
C GLN A 585 57.41 -31.85 36.32
N ASP A 586 56.56 -31.65 37.34
CA ASP A 586 56.95 -31.05 38.62
C ASP A 586 57.75 -32.06 39.47
N ASP A 587 59.08 -31.89 39.45
CA ASP A 587 60.03 -32.68 40.25
C ASP A 587 59.78 -32.57 41.77
N GLY A 588 59.16 -31.47 42.24
CA GLY A 588 58.85 -31.24 43.65
C GLY A 588 57.65 -32.04 44.16
N LEU A 589 56.67 -32.31 43.30
CA LEU A 589 55.53 -33.20 43.58
C LEU A 589 55.88 -34.69 43.38
N SER A 590 56.92 -34.97 42.60
CA SER A 590 57.45 -36.31 42.32
C SER A 590 58.46 -36.81 43.35
N ALA A 591 58.97 -35.92 44.22
CA ALA A 591 60.00 -36.23 45.20
C ALA A 591 59.45 -37.06 46.39
N THR A 592 59.82 -38.34 46.47
CA THR A 592 59.48 -39.24 47.58
C THR A 592 60.32 -39.04 48.85
N THR A 593 61.25 -38.08 48.85
CA THR A 593 62.09 -37.78 50.03
C THR A 593 61.47 -36.67 50.88
N PRO A 594 61.28 -36.88 52.19
CA PRO A 594 60.72 -35.86 53.06
C PRO A 594 61.64 -34.63 53.10
N LEU A 595 61.07 -33.47 52.80
CA LEU A 595 61.74 -32.17 52.96
C LEU A 595 62.19 -32.02 54.42
N ARG A 596 63.48 -31.75 54.62
CA ARG A 596 64.12 -31.67 55.94
C ARG A 596 64.15 -30.25 56.46
#